data_AF-A0A842RDR1-F1
#
_entry.id   AF-A0A842RDR1-F1
#
_cell.length_a   1.000
_cell.length_b   1.000
_cell.length_c   1.000
_cell.angle_alpha   90.00
_cell.angle_beta   90.00
_cell.angle_gamma   90.00
#
_symmetry.space_group_name_H-M   'P 1'
#
loop_
_entity.id
_entity.type
_entity.pdbx_description
1 polymer ?
#
loop_
_entity_poly.entity_id
_entity_poly.type
_entity_poly.pdbx_seq_one_letter_code
_entity_poly.pdbx_strand_id
1 'polypeptide(L)'
;MYRKIPKIYSRNKKIHLILIFLLAVLLLSLTQKGSGFLVRYEKTPKINATQTEAFEEIVAAFNKIKEATNLGLGVKSLTKDLNVAIDYYDREKYDQAYNKALEVQQEASELISRFRVNNILPFILIPINVILVAGLIVFFGRDVYNWYKQRRNEEFKDLEIVYDEKVNEN
;
A
#
# COMPACT_ATOMS: atom_id res chain seq x y z
N MET A 1 -38.54 40.77 -16.07
CA MET A 1 -37.47 40.35 -17.00
C MET A 1 -36.71 39.18 -16.36
N TYR A 2 -36.93 37.94 -16.80
CA TYR A 2 -36.37 36.74 -16.16
C TYR A 2 -34.86 36.65 -16.42
N ARG A 3 -34.03 36.91 -15.41
CA ARG A 3 -32.57 36.69 -15.49
C ARG A 3 -32.30 35.18 -15.53
N LYS A 4 -31.74 34.70 -16.66
CA LYS A 4 -31.20 33.34 -16.81
C LYS A 4 -30.17 33.08 -15.72
N ILE A 5 -30.47 32.17 -14.79
CA ILE A 5 -29.51 31.64 -13.84
C ILE A 5 -28.40 30.94 -14.66
N PRO A 6 -27.13 31.32 -14.54
CA PRO A 6 -26.07 30.72 -15.36
C PRO A 6 -25.90 29.24 -15.00
N LYS A 7 -25.74 28.41 -16.05
CA LYS A 7 -25.53 26.94 -16.06
C LYS A 7 -24.31 26.45 -15.23
N ILE A 8 -23.68 27.30 -14.44
CA ILE A 8 -22.49 27.02 -13.64
C ILE A 8 -22.81 26.07 -12.47
N TYR A 9 -24.06 26.05 -11.99
CA TYR A 9 -24.48 25.26 -10.84
C TYR A 9 -24.40 23.73 -11.06
N SER A 10 -24.49 23.23 -12.30
CA SER A 10 -24.44 21.77 -12.55
C SER A 10 -23.01 21.21 -12.65
N ARG A 11 -22.02 22.06 -12.94
CA ARG A 11 -20.60 21.64 -13.10
C ARG A 11 -19.94 21.40 -11.73
N ASN A 12 -20.29 22.18 -10.71
CA ASN A 12 -19.72 22.06 -9.36
C ASN A 12 -20.21 20.82 -8.59
N LYS A 13 -21.42 20.32 -8.85
CA LYS A 13 -21.90 19.05 -8.27
C LYS A 13 -21.05 17.86 -8.70
N LYS A 14 -20.56 17.86 -9.96
CA LYS A 14 -19.67 16.81 -10.47
C LYS A 14 -18.32 16.83 -9.79
N ILE A 15 -17.77 18.02 -9.50
CA ILE A 15 -16.47 18.17 -8.82
C ILE A 15 -16.53 17.63 -7.39
N HIS A 16 -17.59 17.94 -6.64
CA HIS A 16 -17.77 17.39 -5.29
C HIS A 16 -17.96 15.86 -5.27
N LEU A 17 -18.72 15.30 -6.22
CA LEU A 17 -18.89 13.84 -6.36
C LEU A 17 -17.58 13.14 -6.71
N ILE A 18 -16.75 13.73 -7.57
CA ILE A 18 -15.42 13.20 -7.92
C ILE A 18 -14.49 13.25 -6.70
N LEU A 19 -14.53 14.33 -5.92
CA LEU A 19 -13.72 14.45 -4.70
C LEU A 19 -14.11 13.41 -3.65
N ILE A 20 -15.42 13.20 -3.42
CA ILE A 20 -15.93 12.20 -2.48
C ILE A 20 -15.59 10.78 -2.97
N PHE A 21 -15.70 10.52 -4.28
CA PHE A 21 -15.33 9.24 -4.86
C PHE A 21 -13.82 8.97 -4.73
N LEU A 22 -12.97 9.97 -4.97
CA LEU A 22 -11.51 9.87 -4.76
C LEU A 22 -11.17 9.62 -3.29
N LEU A 23 -11.84 10.31 -2.35
CA LEU A 23 -11.64 10.11 -0.92
C LEU A 23 -12.09 8.71 -0.46
N ALA A 24 -13.18 8.19 -1.03
CA ALA A 24 -13.65 6.83 -0.77
C ALA A 24 -12.68 5.78 -1.31
N VAL A 25 -12.13 5.96 -2.52
CA VAL A 25 -11.10 5.07 -3.09
C VAL A 25 -9.81 5.10 -2.27
N LEU A 26 -9.42 6.27 -1.75
CA LEU A 26 -8.26 6.44 -0.88
C LEU A 26 -8.46 5.80 0.51
N LEU A 27 -9.69 5.83 1.04
CA LEU A 27 -10.05 5.13 2.28
C LEU A 27 -10.14 3.60 2.10
N LEU A 28 -10.55 3.13 0.92
CA LEU A 28 -10.58 1.71 0.57
C LEU A 28 -9.17 1.12 0.39
N SER A 29 -8.21 1.89 -0.14
CA SER A 29 -6.82 1.42 -0.26
C SER A 29 -6.09 1.36 1.09
N LEU A 30 -6.50 2.17 2.07
CA LEU A 30 -5.98 2.13 3.45
C LEU A 30 -6.56 0.98 4.29
N THR A 31 -7.73 0.42 3.90
CA THR A 31 -8.40 -0.67 4.62
C THR A 31 -8.06 -2.06 4.10
N GLN A 32 -7.30 -2.21 3.00
CA GLN A 32 -6.66 -3.49 2.65
C GLN A 32 -5.48 -3.80 3.59
N LYS A 33 -5.80 -3.97 4.87
CA LYS A 33 -4.95 -4.58 5.87
C LYS A 33 -4.73 -6.04 5.47
N GLY A 34 -3.58 -6.32 4.86
CA GLY A 34 -2.83 -7.55 5.09
C GLY A 34 -3.36 -8.86 4.50
N SER A 35 -4.35 -8.85 3.60
CA SER A 35 -4.85 -10.09 3.00
C SER A 35 -4.23 -10.35 1.63
N GLY A 36 -3.17 -11.16 1.57
CA GLY A 36 -3.08 -12.16 0.50
C GLY A 36 -1.90 -12.12 -0.47
N PHE A 37 -0.90 -11.24 -0.34
CA PHE A 37 0.33 -11.39 -1.15
C PHE A 37 1.41 -12.20 -0.41
N LEU A 38 1.03 -13.38 0.09
CA LEU A 38 2.00 -14.42 0.41
C LEU A 38 1.86 -15.45 -0.70
N VAL A 39 2.87 -15.51 -1.58
CA VAL A 39 3.01 -16.60 -2.54
C VAL A 39 3.15 -17.88 -1.72
N ARG A 40 2.03 -18.57 -1.51
CA ARG A 40 2.02 -19.89 -0.89
C ARG A 40 2.54 -20.85 -1.94
N TYR A 41 3.83 -21.14 -1.90
CA TYR A 41 4.42 -22.14 -2.77
C TYR A 41 3.72 -23.47 -2.53
N GLU A 42 3.28 -24.11 -3.61
CA GLU A 42 2.60 -25.40 -3.54
C GLU A 42 3.60 -26.43 -2.99
N LYS A 43 3.23 -27.10 -1.89
CA LYS A 43 4.01 -28.17 -1.25
C LYS A 43 3.93 -29.43 -2.11
N THR A 44 4.63 -29.45 -3.24
CA THR A 44 4.86 -30.70 -3.96
C THR A 44 6.10 -31.37 -3.37
N PRO A 45 5.96 -32.46 -2.60
CA PRO A 45 7.11 -33.13 -2.03
C PRO A 45 7.98 -33.69 -3.15
N LYS A 46 9.29 -33.46 -3.07
CA LYS A 46 10.26 -34.08 -3.94
C LYS A 46 10.43 -35.54 -3.55
N ILE A 47 10.50 -36.40 -4.55
CA ILE A 47 10.72 -37.85 -4.43
C ILE A 47 12.01 -38.17 -5.18
N ASN A 48 12.85 -39.04 -4.63
CA ASN A 48 14.18 -39.37 -5.15
C ASN A 48 15.15 -38.17 -5.23
N ALA A 49 15.14 -37.31 -4.21
CA ALA A 49 16.14 -36.28 -4.03
C ALA A 49 17.53 -36.92 -3.87
N THR A 50 18.50 -36.38 -4.59
CA THR A 50 19.90 -36.76 -4.44
C THR A 50 20.49 -36.18 -3.16
N GLN A 51 21.61 -36.75 -2.70
CA GLN A 51 22.39 -36.18 -1.60
C GLN A 51 22.76 -34.71 -1.83
N THR A 52 23.19 -34.36 -3.04
CA THR A 52 23.56 -32.99 -3.40
C THR A 52 22.36 -32.04 -3.29
N GLU A 53 21.22 -32.42 -3.84
CA GLU A 53 20.00 -31.59 -3.79
C GLU A 53 19.51 -31.38 -2.36
N ALA A 54 19.53 -32.43 -1.52
CA ALA A 54 19.17 -32.30 -0.12
C ALA A 54 20.12 -31.36 0.63
N PHE A 55 21.42 -31.44 0.36
CA PHE A 55 22.41 -30.54 0.95
C PHE A 55 22.23 -29.08 0.50
N GLU A 56 22.03 -28.85 -0.80
CA GLU A 56 21.78 -27.51 -1.34
C GLU A 56 20.55 -26.86 -0.70
N GLU A 57 19.47 -27.62 -0.53
CA GLU A 57 18.25 -27.11 0.10
C GLU A 57 18.44 -26.81 1.59
N ILE A 58 19.20 -27.64 2.32
CA ILE A 58 19.59 -27.35 3.72
C ILE A 58 20.38 -26.04 3.80
N VAL A 59 21.34 -25.82 2.89
CA VAL A 59 22.11 -24.57 2.82
C VAL A 59 21.21 -23.38 2.48
N ALA A 60 20.26 -23.56 1.57
CA ALA A 60 19.30 -22.52 1.21
C ALA A 60 18.40 -22.14 2.41
N ALA A 61 17.90 -23.13 3.14
CA ALA A 61 17.13 -22.94 4.37
C ALA A 61 17.95 -22.22 5.46
N PHE A 62 19.21 -22.63 5.66
CA PHE A 62 20.12 -21.97 6.59
C PHE A 62 20.33 -20.49 6.25
N ASN A 63 20.56 -20.18 4.97
CA ASN A 63 20.73 -18.80 4.52
C ASN A 63 19.47 -17.95 4.76
N LYS A 64 18.27 -18.51 4.61
CA LYS A 64 17.02 -17.80 4.94
C LYS A 64 16.81 -17.61 6.43
N ILE A 65 17.16 -18.59 7.26
CA ILE A 65 17.17 -18.41 8.73
C ILE A 65 18.15 -17.28 9.11
N LYS A 66 19.33 -17.24 8.50
CA LYS A 66 20.32 -16.19 8.74
C LYS A 66 19.78 -14.81 8.35
N GLU A 67 19.12 -14.69 7.20
CA GLU A 67 18.45 -13.44 6.79
C GLU A 67 17.40 -13.02 7.82
N ALA A 68 16.52 -13.94 8.24
CA ALA A 68 15.50 -13.66 9.26
C ALA A 68 16.11 -13.26 10.61
N THR A 69 17.21 -13.89 11.01
CA THR A 69 17.95 -13.57 12.25
C THR A 69 18.56 -12.17 12.17
N ASN A 70 19.16 -11.79 11.03
CA ASN A 70 19.71 -10.46 10.81
C ASN A 70 18.64 -9.36 10.87
N LEU A 71 17.38 -9.71 10.56
CA LEU A 71 16.22 -8.83 10.72
C LEU A 71 15.65 -8.83 12.16
N GLY A 72 16.28 -9.54 13.10
CA GLY A 72 15.85 -9.64 14.49
C GLY A 72 14.61 -10.53 14.71
N LEU A 73 14.29 -11.40 13.75
CA LEU A 73 13.10 -12.25 13.82
C LEU A 73 13.36 -13.48 14.71
N GLY A 74 12.33 -13.93 15.42
CA GLY A 74 12.41 -15.12 16.26
C GLY A 74 12.43 -16.40 15.42
N VAL A 75 13.61 -17.00 15.21
CA VAL A 75 13.82 -18.18 14.35
C VAL A 75 13.95 -19.51 15.09
N LYS A 76 13.71 -19.56 16.41
CA LYS A 76 14.02 -20.74 17.24
C LYS A 76 13.35 -22.04 16.75
N SER A 77 12.10 -21.96 16.31
CA SER A 77 11.39 -23.12 15.73
C SER A 77 12.04 -23.56 14.41
N LEU A 78 12.32 -22.61 13.51
CA LEU A 78 12.96 -22.86 12.21
C LEU A 78 14.33 -23.53 12.37
N THR A 79 15.14 -23.10 13.34
CA THR A 79 16.43 -23.73 13.64
C THR A 79 16.25 -25.18 14.14
N LYS A 80 15.23 -25.44 14.95
CA LYS A 80 14.91 -26.80 15.40
C LYS A 80 14.50 -27.68 14.21
N ASP A 81 13.66 -27.18 13.32
CA ASP A 81 13.23 -27.91 12.13
C ASP A 81 14.37 -28.13 11.12
N LEU A 82 15.29 -27.17 10.99
CA LEU A 82 16.50 -27.35 10.19
C LEU A 82 17.39 -28.46 10.74
N ASN A 83 17.55 -28.56 12.06
CA ASN A 83 18.29 -29.66 12.68
C ASN A 83 17.63 -31.02 12.42
N VAL A 84 16.30 -31.07 12.32
CA VAL A 84 15.58 -32.29 11.90
C VAL A 84 15.91 -32.64 10.44
N ALA A 85 15.98 -31.65 9.54
CA ALA A 85 16.40 -31.88 8.16
C ALA A 85 17.84 -32.42 8.08
N ILE A 86 18.75 -31.91 8.92
CA ILE A 86 20.13 -32.39 9.02
C ILE A 86 20.18 -33.83 9.55
N ASP A 87 19.42 -34.17 10.60
CA ASP A 87 19.34 -35.56 11.09
C ASP A 87 18.82 -36.54 10.02
N TYR A 88 17.88 -36.11 9.18
CA TYR A 88 17.46 -36.92 8.03
C TYR A 88 18.58 -37.08 6.99
N TYR A 89 19.33 -36.02 6.73
CA TYR A 89 20.48 -36.06 5.82
C TYR A 89 21.55 -37.03 6.31
N ASP A 90 21.91 -36.97 7.60
CA ASP A 90 22.90 -37.84 8.22
C ASP A 90 22.48 -39.33 8.21
N ARG A 91 21.18 -39.59 8.12
CA ARG A 91 20.61 -40.94 8.00
C ARG A 91 20.34 -41.35 6.55
N GLU A 92 20.88 -40.60 5.58
CA GLU A 92 20.73 -40.83 4.14
C GLU A 92 19.27 -40.77 3.65
N LYS A 93 18.37 -40.13 4.40
CA LYS A 93 16.96 -39.96 4.04
C LYS A 93 16.77 -38.66 3.26
N TYR A 94 17.36 -38.59 2.07
CA TYR A 94 17.47 -37.37 1.27
C TYR A 94 16.13 -36.72 0.90
N ASP A 95 15.10 -37.51 0.58
CA ASP A 95 13.75 -36.99 0.34
C ASP A 95 13.19 -36.24 1.55
N GLN A 96 13.38 -36.80 2.74
CA GLN A 96 12.89 -36.22 3.99
C GLN A 96 13.69 -34.98 4.37
N ALA A 97 15.01 -35.03 4.21
CA ALA A 97 15.90 -33.90 4.41
C ALA A 97 15.54 -32.73 3.49
N TYR A 98 15.41 -32.98 2.18
CA TYR A 98 15.05 -31.99 1.17
C TYR A 98 13.70 -31.34 1.50
N ASN A 99 12.65 -32.14 1.67
CA ASN A 99 11.30 -31.63 1.90
C ASN A 99 11.20 -30.85 3.22
N LYS A 100 11.92 -31.28 4.26
CA LYS A 100 11.94 -30.57 5.54
C LYS A 100 12.71 -29.25 5.44
N ALA A 101 13.84 -29.22 4.73
CA ALA A 101 14.60 -28.00 4.48
C ALA A 101 13.79 -26.99 3.65
N LEU A 102 13.09 -27.45 2.62
CA LEU A 102 12.20 -26.63 1.81
C LEU A 102 11.08 -26.00 2.65
N GLU A 103 10.46 -26.77 3.55
CA GLU A 103 9.46 -26.25 4.50
C GLU A 103 10.04 -25.11 5.36
N VAL A 104 11.23 -25.32 5.94
CA VAL A 104 11.92 -24.30 6.75
C VAL A 104 12.21 -23.04 5.93
N GLN A 105 12.69 -23.20 4.70
CA GLN A 105 13.00 -22.09 3.80
C GLN A 105 11.75 -21.25 3.46
N GLN A 106 10.61 -21.92 3.22
CA GLN A 106 9.33 -21.27 2.94
C GLN A 106 8.80 -20.51 4.16
N GLU A 107 8.80 -21.14 5.34
CA GLU A 107 8.34 -20.49 6.57
C GLU A 107 9.22 -19.29 6.95
N ALA A 108 10.54 -19.40 6.79
CA ALA A 108 11.46 -18.28 6.98
C ALA A 108 11.15 -17.13 6.00
N SER A 109 10.87 -17.45 4.73
CA SER A 109 10.51 -16.47 3.71
C SER A 109 9.18 -15.78 4.00
N GLU A 110 8.18 -16.52 4.49
CA GLU A 110 6.91 -15.96 4.95
C GLU A 110 7.12 -15.00 6.13
N LEU A 111 7.94 -15.39 7.10
CA LEU A 111 8.24 -14.56 8.27
C LEU A 111 8.90 -13.23 7.86
N ILE A 112 9.88 -13.29 6.96
CA ILE A 112 10.55 -12.12 6.39
C ILE A 112 9.55 -11.26 5.60
N SER A 113 8.71 -11.87 4.77
CA SER A 113 7.72 -11.15 3.97
C SER A 113 6.74 -10.39 4.86
N ARG A 114 6.17 -11.05 5.89
CA ARG A 114 5.27 -10.41 6.86
C ARG A 114 5.94 -9.24 7.58
N PHE A 115 7.22 -9.39 7.95
CA PHE A 115 7.99 -8.29 8.54
C PHE A 115 8.10 -7.10 7.58
N ARG A 116 8.45 -7.32 6.31
CA ARG A 116 8.57 -6.24 5.32
C ARG A 116 7.23 -5.55 5.07
N VAL A 117 6.16 -6.31 4.90
CA VAL A 117 4.81 -5.75 4.69
C VAL A 117 4.36 -4.90 5.89
N ASN A 118 4.59 -5.36 7.10
CA ASN A 118 4.11 -4.67 8.29
C ASN A 118 4.97 -3.47 8.69
N ASN A 119 6.29 -3.55 8.48
CA ASN A 119 7.23 -2.56 9.02
C ASN A 119 7.89 -1.67 7.98
N ILE A 120 7.84 -2.00 6.69
CA ILE A 120 8.50 -1.20 5.64
C ILE A 120 7.45 -0.55 4.74
N LEU A 121 6.44 -1.33 4.31
CA LEU A 121 5.43 -0.88 3.36
C LEU A 121 4.67 0.39 3.80
N PRO A 122 4.27 0.57 5.09
CA PRO A 122 3.59 1.78 5.51
C PRO A 122 4.45 3.03 5.36
N PHE A 123 5.75 2.93 5.64
CA PHE A 123 6.67 4.07 5.54
C PHE A 123 6.94 4.51 4.10
N ILE A 124 6.66 3.66 3.11
CA ILE A 124 6.77 3.99 1.69
C ILE A 124 5.42 4.48 1.15
N LEU A 125 4.33 3.78 1.47
CA LEU A 125 3.00 4.09 0.93
C LEU A 125 2.39 5.37 1.51
N ILE A 126 2.59 5.64 2.80
CA ILE A 126 2.08 6.86 3.46
C ILE A 126 2.62 8.13 2.76
N PRO A 127 3.94 8.33 2.58
CA PRO A 127 4.43 9.55 1.94
C PRO A 127 4.01 9.65 0.46
N ILE A 128 3.94 8.53 -0.28
CA ILE A 128 3.43 8.55 -1.66
C ILE A 128 1.98 9.06 -1.69
N ASN A 129 1.11 8.54 -0.81
CA ASN A 129 -0.27 8.99 -0.70
C ASN A 129 -0.36 10.47 -0.29
N VAL A 130 0.49 10.93 0.64
CA VAL A 130 0.55 12.34 1.04
C VAL A 130 0.94 13.23 -0.14
N ILE A 131 1.94 12.84 -0.93
CA ILE A 131 2.38 13.59 -2.13
C ILE A 131 1.24 13.66 -3.16
N LEU A 132 0.56 12.54 -3.41
CA LEU A 132 -0.57 12.50 -4.35
C LEU A 132 -1.72 13.40 -3.89
N VAL A 133 -2.09 13.35 -2.61
CA VAL A 133 -3.14 14.20 -2.04
C VAL A 133 -2.73 15.67 -2.09
N ALA A 134 -1.50 16.01 -1.72
CA ALA A 134 -0.98 17.37 -1.80
C ALA A 134 -0.99 17.89 -3.25
N GLY A 135 -0.56 17.07 -4.21
CA GLY A 135 -0.61 17.40 -5.64
C GLY A 135 -2.04 17.65 -6.13
N LEU A 136 -3.00 16.83 -5.73
CA LEU A 136 -4.42 17.04 -6.03
C LEU A 136 -4.95 18.34 -5.41
N ILE A 137 -4.60 18.63 -4.15
CA ILE A 137 -5.01 19.87 -3.47
C ILE A 137 -4.41 21.08 -4.18
N VAL A 138 -3.14 21.05 -4.58
CA VAL A 138 -2.52 22.18 -5.30
C VAL A 138 -3.16 22.36 -6.68
N PHE A 139 -3.37 21.28 -7.42
CA PHE A 139 -3.91 21.31 -8.77
C PHE A 139 -5.36 21.81 -8.79
N PHE A 140 -6.25 21.17 -8.01
CA PHE A 140 -7.66 21.56 -7.94
C PHE A 140 -7.91 22.78 -7.06
N GLY A 141 -7.14 22.96 -5.99
CA GLY A 141 -7.27 24.10 -5.09
C GLY A 141 -6.93 25.42 -5.76
N ARG A 142 -6.00 25.44 -6.72
CA ARG A 142 -5.74 26.63 -7.54
C ARG A 142 -6.97 27.06 -8.34
N ASP A 143 -7.62 26.12 -8.99
CA ASP A 143 -8.83 26.39 -9.80
C ASP A 143 -10.00 26.82 -8.91
N VAL A 144 -10.21 26.13 -7.78
CA VAL A 144 -11.24 26.49 -6.79
C VAL A 144 -10.98 27.88 -6.19
N TYR A 145 -9.73 28.19 -5.85
CA TYR A 145 -9.35 29.50 -5.31
C TYR A 145 -9.55 30.62 -6.33
N ASN A 146 -9.15 30.41 -7.58
CA ASN A 146 -9.36 31.39 -8.65
C ASN A 146 -10.84 31.62 -8.91
N TRP A 147 -11.65 30.56 -8.92
CA TRP A 147 -13.10 30.67 -9.04
C TRP A 147 -13.71 31.45 -7.86
N TYR A 148 -13.31 31.15 -6.63
CA TYR A 148 -13.76 31.85 -5.44
C TYR A 148 -13.39 33.34 -5.48
N LYS A 149 -12.15 33.66 -5.88
CA LYS A 149 -11.66 35.04 -6.02
C LYS A 149 -12.45 35.83 -7.06
N GLN A 150 -12.76 35.23 -8.22
CA GLN A 150 -13.59 35.87 -9.24
C GLN A 150 -14.98 36.21 -8.70
N ARG A 151 -15.63 35.24 -8.04
CA ARG A 151 -16.99 35.42 -7.52
C ARG A 151 -17.08 36.54 -6.47
N ARG A 152 -16.10 36.62 -5.56
CA ARG A 152 -16.04 37.70 -4.56
C ARG A 152 -15.89 39.07 -5.23
N ASN A 153 -15.04 39.19 -6.26
CA ASN A 153 -14.86 40.45 -6.97
C ASN A 153 -16.14 40.90 -7.70
N GLU A 154 -16.94 39.97 -8.23
CA GLU A 154 -18.25 40.27 -8.81
C GLU A 154 -19.24 40.76 -7.76
N GLU A 155 -19.34 40.08 -6.61
CA GLU A 155 -20.18 40.51 -5.48
C GLU A 155 -19.81 41.91 -4.97
N PHE A 156 -18.51 42.26 -4.93
CA PHE A 156 -18.07 43.60 -4.54
C PHE A 156 -18.46 44.68 -5.56
N LYS A 157 -18.35 44.40 -6.87
CA LYS A 157 -18.78 45.34 -7.91
C LYS A 157 -20.29 45.58 -7.88
N ASP A 158 -21.08 44.53 -7.64
CA ASP A 158 -22.52 44.66 -7.52
C ASP A 158 -22.90 45.54 -6.31
N LEU A 159 -22.16 45.44 -5.19
CA LEU A 159 -22.37 46.29 -4.02
C LEU A 159 -21.94 47.75 -4.24
N GLU A 160 -20.84 47.97 -4.96
CA GLU A 160 -20.35 49.31 -5.32
C GLU A 160 -21.36 50.05 -6.21
N ILE A 161 -21.93 49.37 -7.21
CA ILE A 161 -22.98 49.92 -8.08
C ILE A 161 -24.21 50.32 -7.25
N VAL A 162 -24.66 49.46 -6.33
CA VAL A 162 -25.83 49.75 -5.47
C VAL A 162 -25.56 50.92 -4.51
N TYR A 163 -24.31 51.09 -4.07
CA TYR A 163 -23.93 52.20 -3.21
C TYR A 163 -23.92 53.53 -3.97
N ASP A 164 -23.32 53.57 -5.16
CA ASP A 164 -23.29 54.77 -6.01
C ASP A 164 -24.69 55.17 -6.50
N GLU A 165 -25.57 54.21 -6.78
CA GLU A 165 -26.96 54.47 -7.12
C GLU A 165 -27.70 55.14 -5.95
N LYS A 166 -27.49 54.69 -4.71
CA LYS A 166 -28.08 55.30 -3.50
C LYS A 166 -27.51 56.67 -3.15
N VAL A 167 -26.24 56.93 -3.47
CA VAL A 167 -25.61 58.24 -3.23
C VAL A 167 -26.09 59.27 -4.24
N ASN A 168 -26.31 58.87 -5.50
CA ASN A 168 -26.81 59.77 -6.56
C ASN A 168 -28.33 60.01 -6.53
N GLU A 169 -29.10 59.23 -5.76
CA GLU A 169 -30.53 59.44 -5.52
C GLU A 169 -30.85 60.41 -4.35
N ASN A 170 -29.83 60.85 -3.59
CA ASN A 170 -29.96 61.89 -2.55
C ASN A 170 -29.37 63.23 -3.02
#